data_AF-A0A931WPH5-F1
#
_entry.id   AF-A0A931WPH5-F1
#
_cell.length_a   1.000
_cell.length_b   1.000
_cell.length_c   1.000
_cell.angle_alpha   90.00
_cell.angle_beta   90.00
_cell.angle_gamma   90.00
#
_symmetry.space_group_name_H-M   'P 1'
#
loop_
_entity.id
_entity.type
_entity.pdbx_description
1 polymer ?
#
loop_
_entity_poly.entity_id
_entity_poly.type
_entity_poly.pdbx_seq_one_letter_code
_entity_poly.pdbx_strand_id
1 'polypeptide(L)' 'GTVALRGTFIVDPEGVLRYVVVSDNNVGRSVEETVRVLQALQTGKLCPIEWEPGEKTLN' A
#
# COMPACT_ATOMS: atom_id res chain seq x y z
N GLY A 1 24.54 13.89 -9.52
CA GLY A 1 23.22 14.44 -9.17
C GLY A 1 22.53 13.45 -8.26
N THR A 2 21.83 13.92 -7.23
CA THR A 2 21.08 13.04 -6.32
C THR A 2 19.88 12.46 -7.05
N VAL A 3 19.80 11.14 -7.16
CA VAL A 3 18.65 10.45 -7.76
C VAL A 3 17.60 10.24 -6.68
N ALA A 4 16.36 10.65 -6.95
CA ALA A 4 15.24 10.41 -6.03
C ALA A 4 15.00 8.90 -5.86
N LEU A 5 14.66 8.47 -4.64
CA LEU A 5 14.27 7.09 -4.36
C LEU A 5 12.92 6.75 -5.03
N ARG A 6 12.62 5.46 -5.14
CA ARG A 6 11.40 4.97 -5.81
C ARG A 6 10.24 4.90 -4.83
N GLY A 7 9.41 5.95 -4.81
CA GLY A 7 8.18 5.98 -4.01
C GLY A 7 6.95 5.42 -4.73
N THR A 8 6.09 4.72 -4.00
CA THR A 8 4.69 4.45 -4.36
C THR A 8 3.80 5.02 -3.26
N PHE A 9 2.75 5.74 -3.66
CA PHE A 9 1.82 6.42 -2.76
C PHE A 9 0.39 6.04 -3.14
N ILE A 10 -0.44 5.71 -2.14
CA ILE A 10 -1.89 5.60 -2.31
C ILE A 10 -2.52 6.78 -1.58
N VAL A 11 -3.24 7.59 -2.34
CA VAL A 11 -3.96 8.77 -1.88
C VAL A 11 -5.44 8.54 -2.12
N ASP A 12 -6.27 8.80 -1.11
CA ASP A 12 -7.72 8.62 -1.23
C ASP A 12 -8.39 9.78 -2.00
N PRO A 13 -9.70 9.67 -2.33
CA PRO A 13 -10.43 10.72 -3.04
C PRO A 13 -10.46 12.08 -2.31
N GLU A 14 -10.32 12.09 -0.99
CA GLU A 14 -10.22 13.29 -0.16
C GLU A 14 -8.82 13.92 -0.16
N GLY A 15 -7.86 13.31 -0.87
CA GLY A 15 -6.48 13.80 -0.99
C GLY A 15 -5.59 13.42 0.19
N VAL A 16 -6.02 12.51 1.06
CA VAL A 16 -5.25 12.05 2.23
C VAL A 16 -4.34 10.88 1.84
N LEU A 17 -3.06 10.97 2.21
CA LEU A 17 -2.09 9.89 2.04
C LEU A 17 -2.45 8.72 2.97
N ARG A 18 -2.69 7.53 2.40
CA ARG A 18 -3.06 6.31 3.16
C ARG A 18 -1.96 5.26 3.22
N TYR A 19 -1.10 5.22 2.22
CA TYR A 19 0.01 4.27 2.17
C TYR A 19 1.19 4.86 1.41
N VAL A 20 2.40 4.59 1.91
CA VAL A 20 3.65 4.93 1.27
C VAL A 20 4.63 3.79 1.42
N VAL A 21 5.32 3.45 0.32
CA VAL A 21 6.50 2.60 0.34
C VAL A 21 7.59 3.26 -0.49
N VAL A 22 8.81 3.24 0.03
CA VAL A 22 9.99 3.82 -0.63
C VAL A 22 11.05 2.73 -0.74
N SER A 23 11.50 2.48 -1.97
CA SER A 23 12.55 1.52 -2.27
C SER A 23 13.80 2.22 -2.79
N ASP A 24 14.98 1.64 -2.54
CA ASP A 24 16.22 2.07 -3.17
C ASP A 24 16.13 1.90 -4.71
N ASN A 25 16.95 2.65 -5.44
CA ASN A 25 16.96 2.69 -6.90
C ASN A 25 17.25 1.34 -7.55
N ASN A 26 17.95 0.45 -6.84
CA ASN A 26 18.30 -0.91 -7.27
C ASN A 26 17.29 -1.98 -6.84
N VAL A 27 16.23 -1.63 -6.10
CA VAL A 27 15.21 -2.58 -5.63
C VAL A 27 13.88 -2.32 -6.34
N GLY A 28 13.28 -3.40 -6.85
CA GLY A 28 11.96 -3.38 -7.46
C GLY A 28 10.84 -3.17 -6.43
N ARG A 29 9.69 -2.69 -6.88
CA ARG A 29 8.46 -2.58 -6.07
C ARG A 29 7.54 -3.77 -6.40
N SER A 30 6.73 -4.22 -5.45
CA SER A 30 5.69 -5.23 -5.72
C SER A 30 4.38 -4.55 -6.12
N VAL A 31 3.85 -4.98 -7.27
CA VAL A 31 2.51 -4.55 -7.73
C VAL A 31 1.44 -5.26 -6.92
N GLU A 32 1.66 -6.54 -6.61
CA GLU A 32 0.77 -7.39 -5.83
C GLU A 32 0.52 -6.78 -4.45
N GLU A 33 1.57 -6.36 -3.74
CA GLU A 33 1.45 -5.70 -2.44
C GLU A 33 0.74 -4.35 -2.53
N THR A 34 1.02 -3.58 -3.59
CA THR A 34 0.33 -2.31 -3.82
C THR A 34 -1.18 -2.53 -4.00
N VAL A 35 -1.58 -3.56 -4.74
CA VAL A 35 -2.99 -3.92 -4.96
C VAL A 35 -3.62 -4.49 -3.68
N ARG A 36 -2.92 -5.34 -2.94
CA ARG A 36 -3.39 -5.91 -1.67
C ARG A 36 -3.70 -4.81 -0.65
N VAL A 37 -2.77 -3.86 -0.48
CA VAL A 37 -2.99 -2.70 0.42
C VAL A 37 -4.12 -1.82 -0.08
N LEU A 38 -4.23 -1.56 -1.39
CA LEU A 38 -5.36 -0.81 -1.95
C LEU A 38 -6.70 -1.47 -1.61
N GLN A 39 -6.81 -2.79 -1.80
CA GLN A 39 -8.02 -3.54 -1.47
C GLN A 39 -8.31 -3.53 0.04
N ALA A 40 -7.29 -3.66 0.88
CA ALA A 40 -7.43 -3.57 2.34
C ALA A 40 -7.98 -2.21 2.76
N LEU A 41 -7.43 -1.11 2.22
CA LEU A 41 -7.90 0.25 2.47
C LEU A 41 -9.36 0.44 2.04
N GLN A 42 -9.77 -0.16 0.92
CA GLN A 42 -11.15 -0.10 0.43
C GLN A 42 -12.14 -0.88 1.29
N THR A 43 -11.71 -1.78 2.18
CA THR A 43 -12.64 -2.49 3.09
C THR A 43 -13.28 -1.57 4.13
N GLY A 44 -12.59 -0.50 4.54
CA GLY A 44 -12.99 0.35 5.66
C GLY A 44 -12.94 -0.34 7.04
N LYS A 45 -12.32 -1.52 7.16
CA LYS A 45 -12.25 -2.34 8.38
C LYS A 45 -10.82 -2.48 8.90
N LEU A 46 -10.65 -3.12 10.07
CA LEU A 46 -9.32 -3.49 10.57
C LEU A 46 -8.88 -4.81 9.93
N CYS A 47 -7.94 -4.71 9.00
CA CYS A 47 -7.28 -5.86 8.39
C CYS A 47 -6.08 -6.31 9.24
N PRO A 48 -5.92 -7.62 9.54
CA PRO A 48 -4.71 -8.15 10.18
C PRO A 48 -3.45 -8.00 9.31
N ILE A 49 -2.30 -8.32 9.89
CA ILE A 49 -1.03 -8.42 9.14
C ILE A 49 -1.17 -9.45 8.00
N GLU A 50 -0.55 -9.17 6.85
CA GLU A 50 -0.63 -10.01 5.65
C GLU A 50 -2.06 -10.27 5.13
N TRP A 51 -3.07 -9.50 5.55
CA TRP A 51 -4.45 -9.71 5.11
C TRP A 51 -4.61 -9.75 3.59
N GLU A 52 -5.34 -10.74 3.08
CA GLU A 52 -5.71 -10.85 1.67
C GLU A 52 -7.24 -10.78 1.45
N PRO A 53 -7.69 -10.36 0.24
CA PRO A 53 -9.12 -10.35 -0.09
C PRO A 53 -9.80 -11.70 0.15
N GLY A 54 -10.83 -11.69 1.00
CA GLY A 54 -11.59 -12.89 1.40
C GLY A 54 -11.26 -13.39 2.80
N GLU A 55 -10.16 -12.92 3.41
CA GLU A 55 -9.82 -13.25 4.79
C GLU A 55 -10.65 -12.46 5.82
N LYS A 56 -10.71 -12.98 7.04
CA LYS A 56 -11.44 -12.35 8.14
C LYS A 56 -10.75 -11.04 8.57
N THR A 57 -11.58 -10.02 8.79
CA THR A 57 -11.19 -8.78 9.47
C THR A 57 -11.24 -8.96 10.99
N LEU A 58 -10.62 -8.05 11.73
CA LEU A 58 -10.54 -8.12 13.19
C LEU A 58 -11.79 -7.57 13.90
N ASN A 59 -12.83 -7.21 13.14
CA ASN A 59 -14.07 -6.58 13.58
C ASN A 59 -15.20 -6.73 12.56
#